data_AF-A0A8S2Z2Z6-F1
#
_entry.id   AF-A0A8S2Z2Z6-F1
#
_cell.length_a   1.000
_cell.length_b   1.000
_cell.length_c   1.000
_cell.angle_alpha   90.00
_cell.angle_beta   90.00
_cell.angle_gamma   90.00
#
_symmetry.space_group_name_H-M   'P 1'
#
loop_
_entity.id
_entity.type
_entity.pdbx_description
1 polymer ?
#
loop_
_entity_poly.entity_id
_entity_poly.type
_entity_poly.pdbx_seq_one_letter_code
_entity_poly.pdbx_strand_id
1 'polypeptide(L)'
;MYNNKENIRQWLQKGDILVVDRGFRDSLKYVKLLGYQTYMPAFLSKGSKQFDTQTANETRFVTKIRWMIESANGRIKQWRLFDKVLPNSLLKTVGDLVAIVRALLNCYGAPFIQDFSKDKLLGKKMRQLRDQTNELGEYVAKLKSKTEIPIQYKELDAADTVPDFPRLTLEQLNDITLGEF
;
A
#
# COMPACT_ATOMS: atom_id res chain seq x y z
N MET A 1 -27.91 0.28 -12.65
CA MET A 1 -28.63 0.11 -11.36
C MET A 1 -27.73 -0.65 -10.41
N TYR A 2 -27.21 -0.01 -9.37
CA TYR A 2 -26.35 -0.68 -8.38
C TYR A 2 -27.24 -1.40 -7.37
N ASN A 3 -27.40 -2.71 -7.53
CA ASN A 3 -28.25 -3.52 -6.66
C ASN A 3 -27.37 -4.30 -5.67
N ASN A 4 -27.74 -4.32 -4.39
CA ASN A 4 -27.11 -5.13 -3.35
C ASN A 4 -27.55 -6.61 -3.47
N LYS A 5 -27.50 -7.16 -4.70
CA LYS A 5 -27.76 -8.58 -4.92
C LYS A 5 -26.71 -9.35 -4.12
N GLU A 6 -27.16 -10.25 -3.26
CA GLU A 6 -26.35 -11.05 -2.33
C GLU A 6 -25.90 -10.37 -1.03
N ASN A 7 -26.50 -9.24 -0.65
CA ASN A 7 -26.39 -8.70 0.72
C ASN A 7 -24.96 -8.43 1.24
N ILE A 8 -23.96 -8.29 0.37
CA ILE A 8 -22.56 -8.03 0.76
C ILE A 8 -22.40 -6.81 1.68
N ARG A 9 -23.32 -5.84 1.58
CA ARG A 9 -23.36 -4.68 2.50
C ARG A 9 -23.63 -5.04 3.95
N GLN A 10 -24.26 -6.16 4.24
CA GLN A 10 -24.49 -6.61 5.62
C GLN A 10 -23.19 -6.96 6.33
N TRP A 11 -22.10 -7.16 5.58
CA TRP A 11 -20.77 -7.42 6.14
C TRP A 11 -19.99 -6.14 6.42
N LEU A 12 -20.51 -4.98 6.00
CA LEU A 12 -19.86 -3.69 6.14
C LEU A 12 -20.62 -2.82 7.14
N GLN A 13 -19.89 -2.08 7.95
CA GLN A 13 -20.43 -1.08 8.85
C GLN A 13 -20.18 0.31 8.30
N LYS A 14 -21.11 1.23 8.56
CA LYS A 14 -20.94 2.63 8.17
C LYS A 14 -19.67 3.18 8.81
N GLY A 15 -18.79 3.76 7.99
CA GLY A 15 -17.48 4.25 8.44
C GLY A 15 -16.32 3.28 8.19
N ASP A 16 -16.59 2.07 7.71
CA ASP A 16 -15.53 1.14 7.33
C ASP A 16 -14.61 1.73 6.25
N ILE A 17 -13.34 1.36 6.38
CA ILE A 17 -12.28 1.71 5.44
C ILE A 17 -12.08 0.55 4.48
N LEU A 18 -12.35 0.79 3.20
CA LEU A 18 -12.21 -0.19 2.12
C LEU A 18 -10.93 0.09 1.33
N VAL A 19 -9.96 -0.81 1.46
CA VAL A 19 -8.77 -0.81 0.60
C VAL A 19 -9.05 -1.73 -0.58
N VAL A 20 -9.08 -1.17 -1.79
CA VAL A 20 -9.50 -1.90 -3.00
C VAL A 20 -8.42 -1.90 -4.08
N ASP A 21 -8.41 -2.97 -4.86
CA ASP A 21 -7.54 -3.08 -6.03
C ASP A 21 -8.03 -2.21 -7.20
N ARG A 22 -7.14 -2.02 -8.17
CA ARG A 22 -7.37 -1.23 -9.39
C ARG A 22 -8.66 -1.59 -10.13
N GLY A 23 -9.07 -2.86 -10.13
CA GLY A 23 -10.27 -3.33 -10.81
C GLY A 23 -11.58 -2.72 -10.29
N PHE A 24 -11.56 -2.09 -9.11
CA PHE A 24 -12.72 -1.47 -8.48
C PHE A 24 -12.86 0.03 -8.78
N ARG A 25 -12.01 0.61 -9.64
CA ARG A 25 -12.00 2.05 -9.93
C ARG A 25 -13.40 2.61 -10.23
N ASP A 26 -14.18 1.93 -11.06
CA ASP A 26 -15.48 2.43 -11.51
C ASP A 26 -16.58 2.30 -10.45
N SER A 27 -16.35 1.48 -9.41
CA SER A 27 -17.27 1.34 -8.28
C SER A 27 -16.98 2.34 -7.15
N LEU A 28 -15.82 3.00 -7.13
CA LEU A 28 -15.42 3.91 -6.04
C LEU A 28 -16.41 5.04 -5.80
N LYS A 29 -16.93 5.67 -6.86
CA LYS A 29 -17.93 6.75 -6.72
C LYS A 29 -19.17 6.25 -5.99
N TYR A 30 -19.62 5.05 -6.33
CA TYR A 30 -20.78 4.43 -5.71
C TYR A 30 -20.52 4.05 -4.26
N VAL A 31 -19.36 3.44 -3.97
CA VAL A 31 -18.98 3.02 -2.63
C VAL A 31 -18.86 4.23 -1.68
N LYS A 32 -18.31 5.35 -2.16
CA LYS A 32 -18.27 6.61 -1.39
C LYS A 32 -19.66 7.19 -1.11
N LEU A 33 -20.59 7.11 -2.08
CA LEU A 33 -21.99 7.53 -1.89
C LEU A 33 -22.68 6.74 -0.77
N LEU A 34 -22.28 5.48 -0.57
CA LEU A 34 -22.78 4.64 0.53
C LEU A 34 -22.18 5.00 1.90
N GLY A 35 -21.26 5.96 1.98
CA GLY A 35 -20.67 6.44 3.22
C GLY A 35 -19.42 5.69 3.67
N TYR A 36 -18.80 4.90 2.79
CA TYR A 36 -17.54 4.21 3.08
C TYR A 36 -16.34 5.05 2.66
N GLN A 37 -15.25 4.96 3.42
CA GLN A 37 -13.96 5.50 3.00
C GLN A 37 -13.29 4.48 2.08
N THR A 38 -12.74 4.94 0.95
CA THR A 38 -12.10 4.04 -0.01
C THR A 38 -10.68 4.49 -0.30
N TYR A 39 -9.74 3.58 -0.20
CA TYR A 39 -8.34 3.78 -0.55
C TYR A 39 -7.92 2.80 -1.63
N MET A 40 -7.13 3.28 -2.58
CA MET A 40 -6.61 2.50 -3.70
C MET A 40 -5.24 3.10 -4.05
N PRO A 41 -4.27 2.29 -4.52
CA PRO A 41 -3.01 2.83 -5.01
C PRO A 41 -3.24 3.91 -6.07
N ALA A 42 -2.51 5.02 -5.97
CA ALA A 42 -2.64 6.11 -6.93
C ALA A 42 -2.16 5.70 -8.34
N PHE A 43 -2.55 6.49 -9.33
CA PHE A 43 -2.12 6.32 -10.72
C PHE A 43 -1.31 7.52 -11.17
N LEU A 44 -0.23 7.25 -11.89
CA LEU A 44 0.46 8.31 -12.61
C LEU A 44 -0.52 8.96 -13.57
N SER A 45 -0.59 10.29 -13.51
CA SER A 45 -1.33 11.07 -14.51
C SER A 45 -0.68 10.88 -15.88
N LYS A 46 -1.49 11.01 -16.93
CA LYS A 46 -1.01 10.84 -18.31
C LYS A 46 0.13 11.84 -18.58
N GLY A 47 1.29 11.31 -18.99
CA GLY A 47 2.50 12.11 -19.25
C GLY A 47 3.43 12.29 -18.04
N SER A 48 3.00 11.90 -16.84
CA SER A 48 3.83 11.95 -15.64
C SER A 48 4.68 10.70 -15.51
N LYS A 49 5.97 10.88 -15.18
CA LYS A 49 6.90 9.78 -14.90
C LYS A 49 6.93 9.38 -13.41
N GLN A 50 6.51 10.27 -12.52
CA GLN A 50 6.56 10.11 -11.06
C GLN A 50 5.32 10.76 -10.41
N PHE A 51 5.01 10.33 -9.18
CA PHE A 51 4.02 10.99 -8.33
C PHE A 51 4.59 12.27 -7.74
N ASP A 52 3.72 13.22 -7.40
CA ASP A 52 4.10 14.25 -6.43
C ASP A 52 4.32 13.64 -5.03
N THR A 53 5.06 14.35 -4.18
CA THR A 53 5.41 13.88 -2.84
C THR A 53 4.18 13.49 -2.01
N GLN A 54 3.11 14.28 -2.08
CA GLN A 54 1.88 14.01 -1.31
C GLN A 54 1.24 12.69 -1.75
N THR A 55 1.00 12.52 -3.04
CA THR A 55 0.39 11.32 -3.64
C THR A 55 1.27 10.10 -3.43
N ALA A 56 2.60 10.26 -3.53
CA ALA A 56 3.55 9.19 -3.22
C ALA A 56 3.42 8.74 -1.77
N ASN A 57 3.42 9.68 -0.82
CA ASN A 57 3.26 9.39 0.60
C ASN A 57 1.91 8.74 0.92
N GLU A 58 0.80 9.26 0.38
CA GLU A 58 -0.53 8.64 0.52
C GLU A 58 -0.54 7.19 -0.01
N THR A 59 0.08 6.95 -1.18
CA THR A 59 0.18 5.62 -1.79
C THR A 59 1.04 4.66 -0.97
N ARG A 60 2.08 5.14 -0.27
CA ARG A 60 2.90 4.33 0.64
C ARG A 60 2.05 3.74 1.77
N PHE A 61 1.13 4.52 2.37
CA PHE A 61 0.20 4.00 3.39
C PHE A 61 -0.70 2.88 2.85
N VAL A 62 -1.29 3.10 1.68
CA VAL A 62 -2.14 2.09 1.03
C VAL A 62 -1.36 0.81 0.79
N THR A 63 -0.14 0.93 0.24
CA THR A 63 0.74 -0.21 -0.05
C THR A 63 1.13 -0.97 1.22
N LYS A 64 1.44 -0.26 2.31
CA LYS A 64 1.79 -0.89 3.59
C LYS A 64 0.64 -1.73 4.15
N ILE A 65 -0.59 -1.22 4.10
CA ILE A 65 -1.78 -1.95 4.55
C ILE A 65 -2.11 -3.11 3.59
N ARG A 66 -1.93 -2.90 2.28
CA ARG A 66 -2.18 -3.91 1.24
C ARG A 66 -1.38 -5.18 1.48
N TRP A 67 -0.11 -5.06 1.89
CA TRP A 67 0.72 -6.22 2.21
C TRP A 67 0.09 -7.11 3.30
N MET A 68 -0.48 -6.50 4.35
CA MET A 68 -1.20 -7.23 5.40
C MET A 68 -2.46 -7.90 4.82
N ILE A 69 -3.27 -7.17 4.04
CA ILE A 69 -4.48 -7.70 3.43
C ILE A 69 -4.18 -8.88 2.50
N GLU A 70 -3.13 -8.76 1.67
CA GLU A 70 -2.68 -9.82 0.78
C GLU A 70 -2.19 -11.05 1.54
N SER A 71 -1.48 -10.84 2.66
CA SER A 71 -1.03 -11.93 3.53
C SER A 71 -2.22 -12.67 4.15
N ALA A 72 -3.26 -11.94 4.57
CA ALA A 72 -4.50 -12.53 5.10
C ALA A 72 -5.23 -13.34 4.02
N ASN A 73 -5.39 -12.74 2.83
CA ASN A 73 -6.02 -13.38 1.68
C ASN A 73 -5.22 -14.58 1.20
N GLY A 74 -3.89 -14.54 1.27
CA GLY A 74 -3.00 -15.64 0.91
C GLY A 74 -3.26 -16.89 1.74
N ARG A 75 -3.58 -16.74 3.04
CA ARG A 75 -3.97 -17.86 3.92
C ARG A 75 -5.31 -18.47 3.54
N ILE A 76 -6.29 -17.64 3.18
CA ILE A 76 -7.60 -18.12 2.70
C ILE A 76 -7.44 -18.88 1.38
N LYS A 77 -6.61 -18.37 0.46
CA LYS A 77 -6.34 -18.97 -0.85
C LYS A 77 -5.60 -20.31 -0.79
N GLN A 78 -5.00 -20.69 0.34
CA GLN A 78 -4.44 -22.05 0.51
C GLN A 78 -5.53 -23.14 0.54
N TRP A 79 -6.79 -22.77 0.79
CA TRP A 79 -7.90 -23.71 0.80
C TRP A 79 -8.37 -23.98 -0.62
N ARG A 80 -8.48 -25.26 -1.00
CA ARG A 80 -8.83 -25.70 -2.38
C ARG A 80 -10.09 -25.02 -2.95
N LEU A 81 -11.05 -24.68 -2.08
CA LEU A 81 -12.26 -23.95 -2.45
C LEU A 81 -11.97 -22.55 -3.01
N PHE A 82 -11.01 -21.82 -2.43
CA PHE A 82 -10.66 -20.44 -2.77
C PHE A 82 -9.43 -20.34 -3.69
N ASP A 83 -8.76 -21.46 -3.98
CA ASP A 83 -7.65 -21.53 -4.94
C ASP A 83 -8.12 -21.36 -6.40
N LYS A 84 -9.39 -21.67 -6.69
CA LYS A 84 -9.98 -21.57 -8.03
C LYS A 84 -11.06 -20.49 -8.10
N VAL A 85 -11.43 -20.14 -9.33
CA VAL A 85 -12.56 -19.23 -9.58
C VAL A 85 -13.82 -19.86 -9.02
N LEU A 86 -14.48 -19.13 -8.11
CA LEU A 86 -15.72 -19.60 -7.50
C LEU A 86 -16.87 -19.56 -8.53
N PRO A 87 -17.68 -20.63 -8.65
CA PRO A 87 -18.90 -20.60 -9.43
C PRO A 87 -19.87 -19.52 -8.92
N ASN A 88 -20.58 -18.85 -9.85
CA ASN A 88 -21.57 -17.82 -9.50
C ASN A 88 -22.68 -18.34 -8.57
N SER A 89 -22.96 -19.65 -8.57
CA SER A 89 -23.91 -20.28 -7.66
C SER A 89 -23.52 -20.14 -6.18
N LEU A 90 -22.23 -19.99 -5.88
CA LEU A 90 -21.72 -19.82 -4.52
C LEU A 90 -21.72 -18.36 -4.04
N LEU A 91 -22.06 -17.37 -4.89
CA LEU A 91 -22.06 -15.96 -4.47
C LEU A 91 -23.00 -15.70 -3.28
N LYS A 92 -24.08 -16.48 -3.16
CA LYS A 92 -25.03 -16.43 -2.03
C LYS A 92 -24.41 -16.85 -0.70
N THR A 93 -23.46 -17.78 -0.73
CA THR A 93 -22.88 -18.44 0.45
C THR A 93 -21.40 -18.12 0.65
N VAL A 94 -20.77 -17.37 -0.26
CA VAL A 94 -19.34 -17.08 -0.24
C VAL A 94 -18.90 -16.40 1.06
N GLY A 95 -19.77 -15.60 1.67
CA GLY A 95 -19.53 -15.01 2.98
C GLY A 95 -19.37 -16.02 4.08
N ASP A 96 -20.34 -16.93 4.18
CA ASP A 96 -20.34 -18.00 5.18
C ASP A 96 -19.12 -18.90 4.98
N LEU A 97 -18.78 -19.21 3.72
CA LEU A 97 -17.60 -20.00 3.39
C LEU A 97 -16.30 -19.30 3.84
N VAL A 98 -16.18 -17.98 3.60
CA VAL A 98 -15.04 -17.19 4.07
C VAL A 98 -15.01 -17.12 5.61
N ALA A 99 -16.15 -16.96 6.26
CA ALA A 99 -16.27 -16.90 7.71
C ALA A 99 -15.86 -18.23 8.36
N ILE A 100 -16.32 -19.37 7.82
CA ILE A 100 -15.95 -20.71 8.26
C ILE A 100 -14.45 -20.92 8.12
N VAL A 101 -13.88 -20.64 6.94
CA VAL A 101 -12.43 -20.82 6.72
C VAL A 101 -11.62 -19.91 7.65
N ARG A 102 -12.04 -18.66 7.87
CA ARG A 102 -11.38 -17.77 8.83
C ARG A 102 -11.49 -18.29 10.26
N ALA A 103 -12.64 -18.82 10.68
CA ALA A 103 -12.80 -19.40 12.01
C ALA A 103 -11.85 -20.59 12.22
N LEU A 104 -11.72 -21.47 11.22
CA LEU A 104 -10.78 -22.60 11.25
C LEU A 104 -9.32 -22.12 11.29
N LEU A 105 -8.96 -21.12 10.48
CA LEU A 105 -7.63 -20.51 10.50
C LEU A 105 -7.30 -19.86 11.86
N ASN A 106 -8.27 -19.22 12.51
CA ASN A 106 -8.08 -18.61 13.82
C ASN A 106 -7.98 -19.65 14.94
N CYS A 107 -8.68 -20.78 14.81
CA CYS A 107 -8.69 -21.84 15.82
C CYS A 107 -7.45 -22.74 15.74
N TYR A 108 -7.02 -23.10 14.53
CA TYR A 108 -5.98 -24.11 14.30
C TYR A 108 -4.76 -23.61 13.53
N GLY A 109 -4.85 -22.45 12.88
CA GLY A 109 -3.73 -21.88 12.15
C GLY A 109 -2.75 -21.15 13.05
N ALA A 110 -1.52 -20.97 12.56
CA ALA A 110 -0.56 -20.10 13.21
C ALA A 110 -1.13 -18.68 13.35
N PRO A 111 -0.84 -17.92 14.41
CA PRO A 111 -1.29 -16.54 14.55
C PRO A 111 -1.01 -15.70 13.29
N PHE A 112 -1.99 -14.90 12.85
CA PHE A 112 -1.86 -14.09 11.63
C PHE A 112 -1.08 -12.81 11.86
N ILE A 113 -1.49 -12.05 12.86
CA ILE A 113 -0.83 -10.83 13.30
C ILE A 113 -0.35 -11.08 14.71
N GLN A 114 0.93 -10.83 14.94
CA GLN A 114 1.47 -10.61 16.26
C GLN A 114 1.64 -9.09 16.36
N ASP A 115 0.90 -8.44 17.25
CA ASP A 115 1.01 -6.99 17.44
C ASP A 115 2.38 -6.70 18.06
N PHE A 116 3.28 -6.12 17.27
CA PHE A 116 4.56 -5.67 17.76
C PHE A 116 4.46 -4.17 18.05
N SER A 117 4.94 -3.76 19.24
CA SER A 117 5.10 -2.34 19.60
C SER A 117 5.80 -1.51 18.51
N LYS A 118 6.64 -2.15 17.70
CA LYS A 118 7.32 -1.60 16.52
C LYS A 118 6.38 -1.14 15.40
N ASP A 119 5.26 -1.81 15.15
CA ASP A 119 4.33 -1.45 14.08
C ASP A 119 3.61 -0.14 14.37
N LYS A 120 3.25 0.09 15.63
CA LYS A 120 2.67 1.37 16.08
C LYS A 120 3.67 2.52 15.94
N LEU A 121 4.93 2.28 16.31
CA LEU A 121 6.01 3.25 16.12
C LEU A 121 6.24 3.55 14.65
N LEU A 122 6.27 2.52 13.80
CA LEU A 122 6.41 2.65 12.35
C LEU A 122 5.29 3.49 11.75
N GLY A 123 4.03 3.19 12.10
CA GLY A 123 2.88 3.96 11.63
C GLY A 123 2.86 5.41 12.14
N LYS A 124 3.43 5.68 13.33
CA LYS A 124 3.64 7.05 13.82
C LYS A 124 4.71 7.76 12.99
N LYS A 125 5.84 7.09 12.73
CA LYS A 125 6.95 7.62 11.93
C LYS A 125 6.51 7.94 10.50
N MET A 126 5.84 7.01 9.81
CA MET A 126 5.31 7.26 8.46
C MET A 126 4.38 8.48 8.43
N ARG A 127 3.54 8.68 9.46
CA ARG A 127 2.68 9.86 9.56
C ARG A 127 3.46 11.16 9.76
N GLN A 128 4.51 11.14 10.59
CA GLN A 128 5.38 12.28 10.79
C GLN A 128 6.10 12.66 9.49
N LEU A 129 6.68 11.68 8.79
CA LEU A 129 7.42 11.91 7.53
C LEU A 129 6.51 12.39 6.40
N ARG A 130 5.26 11.93 6.32
CA ARG A 130 4.29 12.40 5.33
C ARG A 130 4.14 13.93 5.35
N ASP A 131 4.15 14.51 6.55
CA ASP A 131 3.89 15.94 6.77
C ASP A 131 5.16 16.79 6.69
N GLN A 132 6.33 16.18 6.43
CA GLN A 132 7.59 16.90 6.25
C GLN A 132 7.74 17.43 4.82
N THR A 133 8.43 18.57 4.69
CA THR A 133 8.76 19.17 3.41
C THR A 133 9.81 18.35 2.69
N ASN A 134 9.62 18.12 1.38
CA ASN A 134 10.60 17.44 0.54
C ASN A 134 11.74 18.38 0.12
N GLU A 135 12.69 18.59 1.02
CA GLU A 135 13.85 19.46 0.80
C GLU A 135 14.70 18.98 -0.39
N LEU A 136 14.84 17.67 -0.59
CA LEU A 136 15.57 17.11 -1.73
C LEU A 136 14.86 17.42 -3.05
N GLY A 137 13.53 17.33 -3.08
CA GLY A 137 12.72 17.72 -4.23
C GLY A 137 12.91 19.19 -4.60
N GLU A 138 12.91 20.08 -3.60
CA GLU A 138 13.19 21.51 -3.80
C GLU A 138 14.62 21.74 -4.33
N TYR A 139 15.60 21.04 -3.77
CA TYR A 139 17.00 21.11 -4.20
C TYR A 139 17.17 20.66 -5.65
N VAL A 140 16.58 19.51 -6.01
CA VAL A 140 16.62 18.97 -7.37
C VAL A 140 15.90 19.91 -8.34
N ALA A 141 14.79 20.53 -7.96
CA ALA A 141 14.10 21.52 -8.79
C ALA A 141 15.00 22.74 -9.08
N LYS A 142 15.70 23.27 -8.06
CA LYS A 142 16.69 24.36 -8.19
C LYS A 142 17.90 23.98 -9.04
N LEU A 143 18.29 22.70 -9.06
CA LEU A 143 19.35 22.19 -9.91
C LEU A 143 18.89 21.94 -11.34
N LYS A 144 17.66 21.46 -11.56
CA LYS A 144 17.11 21.24 -12.91
C LYS A 144 17.00 22.52 -13.72
N SER A 145 16.76 23.66 -13.07
CA SER A 145 16.86 24.97 -13.72
C SER A 145 18.29 25.37 -14.13
N LYS A 146 19.30 24.62 -13.67
CA LYS A 146 20.72 24.84 -13.96
C LYS A 146 21.35 23.74 -14.83
N THR A 147 20.62 22.69 -15.20
CA THR A 147 21.12 21.51 -15.95
C THR A 147 21.24 21.69 -17.48
N GLU A 148 21.63 22.89 -17.93
CA GLU A 148 22.33 22.99 -19.23
C GLU A 148 23.82 22.64 -19.10
N ILE A 149 24.31 22.39 -17.88
CA ILE A 149 25.69 22.01 -17.62
C ILE A 149 25.88 20.53 -18.06
N PRO A 150 26.78 20.24 -19.03
CA PRO A 150 27.03 18.88 -19.47
C PRO A 150 27.57 18.04 -18.31
N ILE A 151 26.93 16.90 -18.05
CA ILE A 151 27.32 15.94 -17.03
C ILE A 151 28.63 15.27 -17.47
N GLN A 152 29.74 15.61 -16.82
CA GLN A 152 31.01 14.89 -17.01
C GLN A 152 31.00 13.63 -16.15
N TYR A 153 30.83 12.48 -16.79
CA TYR A 153 31.07 11.19 -16.15
C TYR A 153 32.57 11.02 -15.92
N LYS A 154 32.96 10.73 -14.68
CA LYS A 154 34.32 10.33 -14.32
C LYS A 154 34.29 8.86 -13.95
N GLU A 155 35.34 8.15 -14.34
CA GLU A 155 35.56 6.77 -13.92
C GLU A 155 35.84 6.75 -12.41
N LEU A 156 35.15 5.88 -11.68
CA LEU A 156 35.31 5.70 -10.24
C LEU A 156 36.26 4.52 -10.02
N ASP A 157 37.44 4.78 -9.45
CA ASP A 157 38.34 3.72 -8.96
C ASP A 157 37.89 3.27 -7.57
N ALA A 158 37.97 1.97 -7.28
CA ALA A 158 37.76 1.42 -5.95
C ALA A 158 38.76 2.01 -4.93
N ALA A 159 39.95 2.42 -5.37
CA ALA A 159 40.90 3.15 -4.54
C ALA A 159 40.38 4.55 -4.13
N ASP A 160 39.60 5.21 -5.00
CA ASP A 160 38.88 6.47 -4.75
C ASP A 160 37.47 6.19 -4.20
N THR A 161 37.37 5.26 -3.22
CA THR A 161 36.12 5.02 -2.50
C THR A 161 35.64 6.34 -1.94
N VAL A 162 34.47 6.83 -2.39
CA VAL A 162 33.84 8.08 -1.92
C VAL A 162 33.83 8.06 -0.38
N PRO A 163 34.77 8.73 0.32
CA PRO A 163 34.97 8.52 1.75
C PRO A 163 33.75 8.99 2.54
N ASP A 164 33.07 9.99 1.96
CA ASP A 164 31.90 10.65 2.48
C ASP A 164 30.59 9.94 2.10
N PHE A 165 30.64 8.78 1.44
CA PHE A 165 29.42 8.04 1.13
C PHE A 165 28.78 7.50 2.42
N PRO A 166 27.50 7.82 2.68
CA PRO A 166 26.86 7.49 3.94
C PRO A 166 26.79 5.99 4.16
N ARG A 167 27.27 5.52 5.31
CA ARG A 167 27.12 4.14 5.75
C ARG A 167 25.88 4.03 6.61
N LEU A 168 24.88 3.33 6.08
CA LEU A 168 23.58 3.19 6.74
C LEU A 168 23.43 1.80 7.34
N THR A 169 22.89 1.74 8.56
CA THR A 169 22.41 0.48 9.15
C THR A 169 21.17 -0.01 8.41
N LEU A 170 20.80 -1.28 8.61
CA LEU A 170 19.56 -1.82 8.05
C LEU A 170 18.33 -1.03 8.51
N GLU A 171 18.33 -0.54 9.76
CA GLU A 171 17.26 0.30 10.28
C GLU A 171 17.17 1.63 9.54
N GLN A 172 18.30 2.30 9.33
CA GLN A 172 18.36 3.54 8.56
C GLN A 172 17.96 3.34 7.08
N LEU A 173 18.33 2.20 6.47
CA LEU A 173 17.88 1.85 5.13
C LEU A 173 16.37 1.67 5.06
N ASN A 174 15.78 0.99 6.05
CA ASN A 174 14.33 0.84 6.13
C ASN A 174 13.64 2.19 6.30
N ASP A 175 14.19 3.08 7.12
CA ASP A 175 13.63 4.40 7.40
C ASP A 175 13.51 5.28 6.15
N ILE A 176 14.48 5.21 5.23
CA ILE A 176 14.46 5.95 3.97
C ILE A 176 13.26 5.53 3.10
N THR A 177 12.77 4.30 3.25
CA THR A 177 11.60 3.82 2.50
C THR A 177 10.26 4.37 3.02
N LEU A 178 10.26 5.07 4.16
CA LEU A 178 9.05 5.43 4.89
C LEU A 178 8.42 6.77 4.49
N GLY A 179 9.11 7.64 3.73
CA GLY A 179 8.45 8.79 3.10
C GLY A 179 9.20 10.12 3.02
N GLU A 180 10.49 10.13 2.65
CA GLU A 180 11.23 11.39 2.42
C GLU A 180 11.58 11.63 0.93
N PHE A 181 10.59 11.53 0.04
CA PHE A 181 10.69 11.96 -1.36
C PHE A 181 9.31 12.32 -1.90
#